data_AF-A0A1V4WNE7-F1
#
_entry.id   AF-A0A1V4WNE7-F1
#
_cell.length_a   1.000
_cell.length_b   1.000
_cell.length_c   1.000
_cell.angle_alpha   90.00
_cell.angle_beta   90.00
_cell.angle_gamma   90.00
#
_symmetry.space_group_name_H-M   'P 1'
#
loop_
_entity.id
_entity.type
_entity.pdbx_description
1 polymer ?
#
loop_
_entity_poly.entity_id
_entity_poly.type
_entity_poly.pdbx_seq_one_letter_code
_entity_poly.pdbx_strand_id
1 'polypeptide(L)'
;MKIKFIVIILLQTILLTCIIAYRQYWVATGEKILLKSAPVDPRDIFRGDYVSLRYDISSLDLDTIATKEVFAPKDKVFVALQKRTDGTCGALSISKTMPVARKAFIQGRALGETRQSSWEVEVKDDSGTIHALKPAWFEGSKIGDVVVFCVDEKNGVINFYKNDSPYKPSCPTQRTITGSVESITETKKRFLNVEYGIESFFVEEGKGRVIESSRNMGDLKVGVSLRKDGKGIITGLIMGNTVLK
;
A
#
# COMPACT_ATOMS: atom_id res chain seq x y z
N MET A 1 -34.71 48.83 14.23
CA MET A 1 -34.41 47.43 14.64
C MET A 1 -34.45 46.44 13.47
N LYS A 2 -35.43 46.54 12.55
CA LYS A 2 -35.55 45.66 11.36
C LYS A 2 -34.30 45.63 10.47
N ILE A 3 -33.67 46.77 10.19
CA ILE A 3 -32.45 46.84 9.34
C ILE A 3 -31.27 46.11 9.98
N LYS A 4 -31.04 46.29 11.29
CA LYS A 4 -29.96 45.59 12.01
C LYS A 4 -30.16 44.07 11.99
N PHE A 5 -31.41 43.62 12.11
CA PHE A 5 -31.76 42.20 12.02
C PHE A 5 -31.50 41.62 10.61
N ILE A 6 -31.91 42.34 9.56
CA ILE A 6 -31.64 41.94 8.16
C ILE A 6 -30.13 41.87 7.89
N VAL A 7 -29.35 42.85 8.36
CA VAL A 7 -27.89 42.85 8.20
C VAL A 7 -27.24 41.63 8.86
N ILE A 8 -27.71 41.22 10.04
CA ILE A 8 -27.19 40.02 10.73
C ILE A 8 -27.49 38.76 9.92
N ILE A 9 -28.72 38.61 9.39
CA ILE A 9 -29.10 37.46 8.55
C ILE A 9 -28.27 37.44 7.25
N LEU A 10 -28.07 38.60 6.63
CA LEU A 10 -27.29 38.72 5.40
C LEU A 10 -25.82 38.37 5.64
N LEU A 11 -25.27 38.79 6.77
CA LEU A 11 -23.91 38.41 7.17
C LEU A 11 -23.77 36.91 7.41
N GLN A 12 -24.73 36.28 8.10
CA GLN A 12 -24.72 34.82 8.35
C GLN A 12 -24.84 34.00 7.06
N THR A 13 -25.73 34.43 6.14
CA THR A 13 -25.92 33.76 4.85
C THR A 13 -24.70 33.91 3.94
N ILE A 14 -24.07 35.10 3.90
CA ILE A 14 -22.81 35.30 3.20
C ILE A 14 -21.72 34.41 3.78
N LEU A 15 -21.55 34.38 5.11
CA LEU A 15 -20.54 33.55 5.77
C LEU A 15 -20.70 32.07 5.40
N LEU A 16 -21.92 31.54 5.46
CA LEU A 16 -22.21 30.15 5.10
C LEU A 16 -21.91 29.88 3.62
N THR A 17 -22.31 30.79 2.74
CA THR A 17 -22.08 30.67 1.29
C THR A 17 -20.58 30.72 0.97
N CYS A 18 -19.81 31.58 1.63
CA CYS A 18 -18.35 31.64 1.49
C CYS A 18 -17.68 30.33 1.91
N ILE A 19 -18.15 29.68 2.99
CA ILE A 19 -17.62 28.38 3.44
C ILE A 19 -17.89 27.30 2.38
N ILE A 20 -19.11 27.26 1.82
CA ILE A 20 -19.49 26.29 0.78
C ILE A 20 -18.68 26.52 -0.49
N ALA A 21 -18.63 27.77 -0.97
CA ALA A 21 -17.90 28.14 -2.18
C ALA A 21 -16.41 27.83 -2.06
N TYR A 22 -15.79 28.14 -0.91
CA TYR A 22 -14.40 27.80 -0.64
C TYR A 22 -14.16 26.30 -0.76
N ARG A 23 -15.03 25.46 -0.16
CA ARG A 23 -14.90 24.00 -0.26
C ARG A 23 -15.09 23.48 -1.69
N GLN A 24 -16.08 23.98 -2.42
CA GLN A 24 -16.35 23.57 -3.80
C GLN A 24 -15.20 23.96 -4.75
N TYR A 25 -14.61 25.15 -4.58
CA TYR A 25 -13.50 25.62 -5.39
C TYR A 25 -12.31 24.64 -5.38
N TRP A 26 -11.96 24.08 -4.22
CA TRP A 26 -10.85 23.13 -4.10
C TRP A 26 -11.13 21.78 -4.75
N VAL A 27 -12.36 21.27 -4.62
CA VAL A 27 -12.75 20.01 -5.25
C VAL A 27 -12.77 20.14 -6.77
N ALA A 28 -13.23 21.28 -7.29
CA ALA A 28 -13.35 21.53 -8.73
C ALA A 28 -12.01 21.83 -9.43
N THR A 29 -11.11 22.58 -8.76
CA THR A 29 -9.85 23.05 -9.36
C THR A 29 -8.68 22.11 -9.11
N GLY A 30 -8.82 21.16 -8.17
CA GLY A 30 -7.77 20.21 -7.85
C GLY A 30 -7.43 19.29 -9.03
N GLU A 31 -6.16 18.89 -9.11
CA GLU A 31 -5.73 17.93 -10.13
C GLU A 31 -6.30 16.56 -9.79
N LYS A 32 -7.09 15.99 -10.71
CA LYS A 32 -7.70 14.66 -10.52
C LYS A 32 -6.71 13.58 -10.90
N ILE A 33 -6.40 12.70 -9.95
CA ILE A 33 -5.56 11.52 -10.11
C ILE A 33 -6.35 10.26 -9.78
N LEU A 34 -5.85 9.12 -10.24
CA LEU A 34 -6.38 7.80 -9.90
C LEU A 34 -5.33 7.03 -9.12
N LEU A 35 -5.66 6.54 -7.92
CA LEU A 35 -4.78 5.68 -7.13
C LEU A 35 -5.25 4.23 -7.19
N LYS A 36 -4.30 3.29 -7.23
CA LYS A 36 -4.63 1.87 -7.14
C LYS A 36 -4.75 1.47 -5.67
N SER A 37 -5.84 0.80 -5.32
CA SER A 37 -5.99 0.28 -3.96
C SER A 37 -5.16 -0.99 -3.75
N ALA A 38 -4.73 -1.20 -2.52
CA ALA A 38 -4.05 -2.39 -2.04
C ALA A 38 -4.98 -3.18 -1.09
N PRO A 39 -4.83 -4.51 -1.02
CA PRO A 39 -5.56 -5.33 -0.06
C PRO A 39 -5.30 -4.89 1.39
N VAL A 40 -6.30 -5.02 2.25
CA VAL A 40 -6.18 -4.82 3.71
C VAL A 40 -6.97 -5.92 4.41
N ASP A 41 -6.56 -6.31 5.60
CA ASP A 41 -7.34 -7.22 6.45
C ASP A 41 -8.73 -6.60 6.78
N PRO A 42 -9.86 -7.32 6.62
CA PRO A 42 -11.22 -6.82 6.87
C PRO A 42 -11.56 -6.39 8.31
N ARG A 43 -12.83 -6.02 8.50
CA ARG A 43 -13.30 -5.03 9.47
C ARG A 43 -13.69 -5.50 10.89
N ASP A 44 -13.59 -4.52 11.80
CA ASP A 44 -14.26 -4.38 13.09
C ASP A 44 -15.78 -4.20 12.90
N ILE A 45 -16.58 -5.11 13.48
CA ILE A 45 -18.05 -5.22 13.36
C ILE A 45 -18.85 -4.09 14.04
N PHE A 46 -18.19 -3.19 14.79
CA PHE A 46 -18.90 -2.25 15.69
C PHE A 46 -18.93 -0.78 15.24
N ARG A 47 -18.35 -0.42 14.09
CA ARG A 47 -18.16 1.00 13.69
C ARG A 47 -18.96 1.46 12.45
N GLY A 48 -19.93 0.65 11.99
CA GLY A 48 -20.75 0.93 10.81
C GLY A 48 -20.03 0.71 9.47
N ASP A 49 -20.67 1.10 8.36
CA ASP A 49 -20.24 0.85 6.99
C ASP A 49 -19.31 1.95 6.44
N TYR A 50 -18.02 1.90 6.76
CA TYR A 50 -16.97 2.61 6.00
C TYR A 50 -16.30 1.64 5.01
N VAL A 51 -15.20 1.99 4.33
CA VAL A 51 -14.21 1.07 3.72
C VAL A 51 -12.81 1.58 4.08
N SER A 52 -11.98 0.71 4.68
CA SER A 52 -10.57 1.03 4.90
C SER A 52 -9.83 0.86 3.58
N LEU A 53 -9.11 1.89 3.17
CA LEU A 53 -8.36 1.94 1.93
C LEU A 53 -6.88 1.97 2.28
N ARG A 54 -6.12 1.12 1.60
CA ARG A 54 -4.67 1.23 1.48
C ARG A 54 -4.35 1.43 0.01
N TYR A 55 -3.25 2.10 -0.29
CA TYR A 55 -2.84 2.40 -1.66
C TYR A 55 -1.54 1.67 -2.00
N ASP A 56 -1.28 1.45 -3.30
CA ASP A 56 0.02 0.97 -3.75
C ASP A 56 1.16 1.91 -3.33
N ILE A 57 0.89 3.21 -3.31
CA ILE A 57 1.81 4.24 -2.82
C ILE A 57 1.90 4.34 -1.30
N SER A 58 1.14 3.58 -0.51
CA SER A 58 1.22 3.63 0.96
C SER A 58 2.46 2.93 1.52
N SER A 59 3.06 1.99 0.79
CA SER A 59 4.28 1.30 1.17
C SER A 59 5.36 1.54 0.12
N LEU A 60 6.34 2.37 0.46
CA LEU A 60 7.37 2.83 -0.47
C LEU A 60 8.68 2.09 -0.22
N ASP A 61 9.21 1.43 -1.24
CA ASP A 61 10.55 0.84 -1.23
C ASP A 61 11.59 1.97 -1.35
N LEU A 62 12.22 2.31 -0.23
CA LEU A 62 13.19 3.41 -0.14
C LEU A 62 14.46 3.14 -0.93
N ASP A 63 14.82 1.86 -1.12
CA ASP A 63 16.04 1.48 -1.82
C ASP A 63 15.84 1.59 -3.34
N THR A 64 14.62 1.31 -3.83
CA THR A 64 14.26 1.53 -5.24
C THR A 64 14.06 3.01 -5.59
N ILE A 65 13.50 3.79 -4.64
CA ILE A 65 13.20 5.22 -4.85
C ILE A 65 14.44 6.12 -4.63
N ALA A 66 15.59 5.54 -4.31
CA ALA A 66 16.90 6.18 -4.24
C ALA A 66 16.96 7.44 -3.35
N THR A 67 16.21 7.45 -2.23
CA THR A 67 16.32 8.52 -1.24
C THR A 67 17.24 8.11 -0.09
N LYS A 68 18.21 8.98 0.24
CA LYS A 68 19.06 8.84 1.42
C LYS A 68 18.45 9.51 2.66
N GLU A 69 17.27 10.12 2.54
CA GLU A 69 16.61 10.79 3.65
C GLU A 69 16.07 9.78 4.66
N VAL A 70 16.31 10.05 5.95
CA VAL A 70 15.73 9.28 7.06
C VAL A 70 14.44 9.95 7.48
N PHE A 71 13.32 9.21 7.47
CA PHE A 71 12.01 9.70 7.85
C PHE A 71 11.67 9.26 9.28
N ALA A 72 11.37 10.23 10.15
CA ALA A 72 10.87 9.93 11.48
C ALA A 72 9.34 9.73 11.45
N PRO A 73 8.77 8.95 12.40
CA PRO A 73 7.33 8.87 12.55
C PRO A 73 6.70 10.26 12.69
N LYS A 74 5.58 10.47 12.00
CA LYS A 74 4.81 11.72 11.87
C LYS A 74 5.47 12.82 11.04
N ASP A 75 6.65 12.58 10.45
CA ASP A 75 7.25 13.53 9.52
C ASP A 75 6.30 13.80 8.35
N LYS A 76 6.22 15.08 7.97
CA LYS A 76 5.50 15.49 6.77
C LYS A 76 6.30 15.08 5.54
N VAL A 77 5.68 14.31 4.66
CA VAL A 77 6.32 13.81 3.45
C VAL A 77 5.52 14.20 2.21
N PHE A 78 6.22 14.36 1.09
CA PHE A 78 5.65 14.66 -0.20
C PHE A 78 6.08 13.56 -1.17
N VAL A 79 5.10 12.88 -1.75
CA VAL A 79 5.32 11.79 -2.71
C VAL A 79 4.98 12.31 -4.08
N ALA A 80 6.00 12.43 -4.94
CA ALA A 80 5.81 12.77 -6.34
C ALA A 80 5.22 11.57 -7.07
N LEU A 81 4.24 11.84 -7.93
CA LEU A 81 3.47 10.83 -8.63
C LEU A 81 3.83 10.77 -10.11
N GLN A 82 3.75 9.57 -10.67
CA GLN A 82 3.90 9.32 -12.10
C GLN A 82 2.69 8.54 -12.61
N LYS A 83 2.07 9.02 -13.70
CA LYS A 83 0.99 8.29 -14.38
C LYS A 83 1.56 7.02 -15.04
N ARG A 84 0.92 5.89 -14.75
CA ARG A 84 1.18 4.56 -15.30
C ARG A 84 0.30 4.33 -16.53
N THR A 85 0.59 3.27 -17.28
CA THR A 85 -0.13 2.88 -18.51
C THR A 85 -1.60 2.55 -18.30
N ASP A 86 -1.99 2.14 -17.09
CA ASP A 86 -3.37 1.79 -16.69
C ASP A 86 -4.21 3.00 -16.23
N GLY A 87 -3.66 4.21 -16.36
CA GLY A 87 -4.25 5.47 -15.93
C GLY A 87 -4.11 5.77 -14.43
N THR A 88 -3.54 4.86 -13.63
CA THR A 88 -3.27 5.07 -12.21
C THR A 88 -1.96 5.83 -11.99
N CYS A 89 -1.82 6.48 -10.85
CA CYS A 89 -0.61 7.18 -10.42
C CYS A 89 0.17 6.30 -9.45
N GLY A 90 1.43 5.99 -9.77
CA GLY A 90 2.39 5.36 -8.88
C GLY A 90 3.33 6.38 -8.23
N ALA A 91 4.01 5.96 -7.16
CA ALA A 91 5.02 6.79 -6.50
C ALA A 91 6.32 6.79 -7.32
N LEU A 92 6.86 7.98 -7.56
CA LEU A 92 8.13 8.19 -8.26
C LEU A 92 9.26 8.53 -7.29
N SER A 93 9.00 9.49 -6.39
CA SER A 93 9.99 9.95 -5.42
C SER A 93 9.33 10.42 -4.14
N ILE A 94 10.10 10.45 -3.05
CA ILE A 94 9.65 10.98 -1.75
C ILE A 94 10.66 12.01 -1.21
N SER A 95 10.14 13.11 -0.69
CA SER A 95 10.92 14.19 -0.09
C SER A 95 10.24 14.77 1.15
N LYS A 96 11.02 15.33 2.08
CA LYS A 96 10.47 16.13 3.20
C LYS A 96 10.04 17.53 2.79
N THR A 97 10.60 18.05 1.71
CA THR A 97 10.27 19.37 1.16
C THR A 97 9.27 19.24 0.03
N MET A 98 8.47 20.30 -0.15
CA MET A 98 7.49 20.36 -1.22
C MET A 98 8.22 20.39 -2.57
N PRO A 99 7.94 19.45 -3.50
CA PRO A 99 8.59 19.43 -4.80
C PRO A 99 8.15 20.64 -5.63
N VAL A 100 9.13 21.37 -6.19
CA VAL A 100 8.89 22.56 -7.03
C VAL A 100 8.45 22.15 -8.46
N ALA A 101 8.57 20.87 -8.81
CA ALA A 101 8.25 20.36 -10.13
C ALA A 101 6.74 20.38 -10.44
N ARG A 102 6.38 20.68 -11.70
CA ARG A 102 5.00 20.62 -12.25
C ARG A 102 4.38 19.20 -12.29
N LYS A 103 4.93 18.23 -11.56
CA LYS A 103 4.41 16.87 -11.49
C LYS A 103 3.46 16.77 -10.31
N ALA A 104 2.36 16.05 -10.47
CA ALA A 104 1.42 15.78 -9.38
C ALA A 104 2.17 15.20 -8.17
N PHE A 105 1.87 15.69 -6.97
CA PHE A 105 2.42 15.16 -5.74
C PHE A 105 1.31 15.08 -4.67
N ILE A 106 1.44 14.10 -3.79
CA ILE A 106 0.53 13.93 -2.66
C ILE A 106 1.29 14.10 -1.35
N GLN A 107 0.70 14.86 -0.43
CA GLN A 107 1.22 15.09 0.89
C GLN A 107 0.72 14.01 1.84
N GLY A 108 1.62 13.44 2.63
CA GLY A 108 1.28 12.46 3.66
C GLY A 108 2.10 12.65 4.94
N ARG A 109 1.98 11.67 5.83
CA ARG A 109 2.73 11.52 7.07
C ARG A 109 3.42 10.17 7.08
N ALA A 110 4.71 10.17 7.38
CA ALA A 110 5.44 8.93 7.62
C ALA A 110 4.92 8.25 8.89
N LEU A 111 4.57 6.97 8.82
CA LEU A 111 4.22 6.17 10.01
C LEU A 111 5.46 5.55 10.64
N GLY A 112 6.42 5.14 9.80
CA GLY A 112 7.70 4.58 10.21
C GLY A 112 8.37 3.77 9.11
N GLU A 113 9.67 3.56 9.26
CA GLU A 113 10.47 2.65 8.44
C GLU A 113 10.37 1.23 8.99
N THR A 114 10.01 0.29 8.12
CA THR A 114 10.04 -1.15 8.38
C THR A 114 11.11 -1.80 7.51
N ARG A 115 11.83 -2.78 8.06
CA ARG A 115 12.78 -3.59 7.29
C ARG A 115 12.13 -4.93 6.98
N GLN A 116 12.22 -5.34 5.73
CA GLN A 116 11.76 -6.64 5.29
C GLN A 116 12.93 -7.36 4.62
N SER A 117 13.25 -8.54 5.13
CA SER A 117 14.18 -9.46 4.49
C SER A 117 13.40 -10.35 3.51
N SER A 118 13.96 -10.53 2.33
CA SER A 118 13.53 -11.54 1.36
C SER A 118 14.68 -12.50 1.13
N TRP A 119 14.39 -13.79 1.15
CA TRP A 119 15.38 -14.84 0.97
C TRP A 119 15.16 -15.53 -0.37
N GLU A 120 16.26 -15.83 -1.07
CA GLU A 120 16.30 -16.68 -2.25
C GLU A 120 17.42 -17.70 -2.04
N VAL A 121 17.05 -18.98 -2.12
CA VAL A 121 17.94 -20.11 -1.84
C VAL A 121 17.91 -21.04 -3.03
N GLU A 122 19.07 -21.32 -3.59
CA GLU A 122 19.22 -22.32 -4.65
C GLU A 122 19.69 -23.63 -4.04
N VAL A 123 18.94 -24.69 -4.29
CA VAL A 123 19.28 -26.05 -3.84
C VAL A 123 19.42 -26.97 -5.01
N LYS A 124 20.46 -27.80 -4.97
CA LYS A 124 20.71 -28.84 -5.97
C LYS A 124 20.20 -30.17 -5.45
N ASP A 125 19.26 -30.77 -6.17
CA ASP A 125 18.71 -32.07 -5.81
C ASP A 125 19.66 -33.23 -6.21
N ASP A 126 19.30 -34.45 -5.81
CA ASP A 126 20.07 -35.67 -6.12
C ASP A 126 20.13 -35.97 -7.63
N SER A 127 19.20 -35.41 -8.43
CA SER A 127 19.21 -35.52 -9.90
C SER A 127 20.15 -34.49 -10.55
N GLY A 128 20.70 -33.55 -9.78
CA GLY A 128 21.51 -32.45 -10.24
C GLY A 128 20.73 -31.22 -10.72
N THR A 129 19.41 -31.19 -10.54
CA THR A 129 18.55 -30.06 -10.89
C THR A 129 18.63 -28.99 -9.80
N ILE A 130 18.77 -27.73 -10.22
CA ILE A 130 18.79 -26.58 -9.30
C ILE A 130 17.37 -26.04 -9.14
N HIS A 131 16.91 -25.95 -7.90
CA HIS A 131 15.63 -25.36 -7.53
C HIS A 131 15.86 -24.04 -6.81
N ALA A 132 15.35 -22.95 -7.37
CA ALA A 132 15.34 -21.64 -6.71
C ALA A 132 14.08 -21.49 -5.85
N LEU A 133 14.27 -21.41 -4.54
CA LEU A 133 13.21 -21.35 -3.55
C LEU A 133 13.23 -20.00 -2.83
N LYS A 134 12.03 -19.48 -2.49
CA LYS A 134 11.86 -18.18 -1.81
C LYS A 134 11.22 -18.35 -0.44
N PRO A 135 11.96 -18.87 0.56
CA PRO A 135 11.41 -19.02 1.89
C PRO A 135 11.20 -17.66 2.56
N ALA A 136 10.19 -17.57 3.44
CA ALA A 136 9.92 -16.34 4.18
C ALA A 136 11.04 -15.99 5.19
N TRP A 137 11.79 -16.99 5.63
CA TRP A 137 13.00 -16.86 6.45
C TRP A 137 13.98 -17.98 6.06
N PHE A 138 15.29 -17.78 6.21
CA PHE A 138 16.27 -18.85 6.01
C PHE A 138 17.47 -18.66 6.94
N GLU A 139 17.38 -19.20 8.15
CA GLU A 139 18.41 -19.09 9.18
C GLU A 139 18.92 -20.47 9.61
N GLY A 140 20.16 -20.53 10.11
CA GLY A 140 20.74 -21.73 10.72
C GLY A 140 21.31 -22.78 9.75
N SER A 141 21.16 -22.60 8.43
CA SER A 141 21.74 -23.48 7.39
C SER A 141 22.79 -22.74 6.56
N LYS A 142 23.82 -23.46 6.14
CA LYS A 142 24.96 -22.92 5.36
C LYS A 142 25.00 -23.53 3.97
N ILE A 143 25.77 -22.90 3.08
CA ILE A 143 26.11 -23.47 1.78
C ILE A 143 26.76 -24.85 2.01
N GLY A 144 26.29 -25.85 1.27
CA GLY A 144 26.68 -27.26 1.40
C GLY A 144 25.81 -28.10 2.32
N ASP A 145 24.97 -27.50 3.18
CA ASP A 145 24.04 -28.27 4.03
C ASP A 145 22.97 -28.94 3.16
N VAL A 146 22.60 -30.18 3.51
CA VAL A 146 21.45 -30.88 2.88
C VAL A 146 20.18 -30.51 3.64
N VAL A 147 19.28 -29.80 2.96
CA VAL A 147 18.06 -29.25 3.55
C VAL A 147 16.85 -29.82 2.81
N VAL A 148 15.81 -30.11 3.59
CA VAL A 148 14.51 -30.56 3.09
C VAL A 148 13.52 -29.41 3.20
N PHE A 149 12.92 -29.02 2.08
CA PHE A 149 11.90 -27.97 1.99
C PHE A 149 10.53 -28.60 1.75
N CYS A 150 9.54 -28.24 2.57
CA CYS A 150 8.13 -28.50 2.28
C CYS A 150 7.59 -27.37 1.42
N VAL A 151 7.01 -27.71 0.26
CA VAL A 151 6.51 -26.73 -0.71
C VAL A 151 5.04 -26.92 -1.02
N ASP A 152 4.36 -25.83 -1.37
CA ASP A 152 3.00 -25.85 -1.88
C ASP A 152 2.93 -26.20 -3.37
N GLU A 153 1.73 -26.15 -3.95
CA GLU A 153 1.50 -26.45 -5.36
C GLU A 153 2.22 -25.49 -6.32
N LYS A 154 2.50 -24.26 -5.88
CA LYS A 154 3.14 -23.17 -6.62
C LYS A 154 4.61 -23.00 -6.25
N ASN A 155 5.23 -23.99 -5.59
CA ASN A 155 6.60 -23.95 -5.06
C ASN A 155 6.84 -22.88 -3.97
N GLY A 156 5.79 -22.41 -3.30
CA GLY A 156 5.90 -21.60 -2.10
C GLY A 156 6.41 -22.46 -0.94
N VAL A 157 7.48 -22.02 -0.27
CA VAL A 157 8.06 -22.75 0.87
C VAL A 157 7.19 -22.54 2.11
N ILE A 158 6.67 -23.63 2.67
CA ILE A 158 5.87 -23.63 3.90
C ILE A 158 6.78 -23.72 5.13
N ASN A 159 7.72 -24.67 5.10
CA ASN A 159 8.74 -24.85 6.14
C ASN A 159 9.97 -25.55 5.54
N PHE A 160 11.06 -25.60 6.30
CA PHE A 160 12.26 -26.33 5.94
C PHE A 160 12.97 -26.83 7.20
N TYR A 161 13.79 -27.86 7.05
CA TYR A 161 14.61 -28.42 8.12
C TYR A 161 15.85 -29.12 7.54
N LYS A 162 16.92 -29.21 8.33
CA LYS A 162 18.11 -29.95 7.89
C LYS A 162 17.82 -31.45 7.87
N ASN A 163 18.38 -32.16 6.90
CA ASN A 163 18.09 -33.59 6.72
C ASN A 163 18.54 -34.44 7.93
N ASP A 164 19.61 -34.02 8.61
CA ASP A 164 20.17 -34.62 9.82
C ASP A 164 19.46 -34.19 11.11
N SER A 165 18.46 -33.31 11.04
CA SER A 165 17.71 -32.84 12.21
C SER A 165 16.95 -33.99 12.89
N PRO A 166 17.02 -34.10 14.23
CA PRO A 166 16.23 -35.09 14.99
C PRO A 166 14.73 -34.75 14.99
N TYR A 167 14.37 -33.51 14.71
CA TYR A 167 12.98 -33.05 14.58
C TYR A 167 12.66 -32.75 13.11
N LYS A 168 11.66 -33.46 12.56
CA LYS A 168 11.19 -33.31 11.19
C LYS A 168 9.72 -32.85 11.21
N PRO A 169 9.43 -31.57 10.94
CA PRO A 169 8.05 -31.07 10.92
C PRO A 169 7.21 -31.77 9.85
N SER A 170 5.92 -31.93 10.12
CA SER A 170 5.00 -32.48 9.12
C SER A 170 4.82 -31.52 7.95
N CYS A 171 4.73 -32.08 6.74
CA CYS A 171 4.50 -31.34 5.51
C CYS A 171 3.06 -31.58 5.04
N PRO A 172 2.13 -30.61 5.18
CA PRO A 172 0.71 -30.80 4.85
C PRO A 172 0.46 -31.20 3.39
N THR A 173 1.31 -30.72 2.48
CA THR A 173 1.21 -30.93 1.03
C THR A 173 1.91 -32.20 0.57
N GLN A 174 2.67 -32.87 1.46
CA GLN A 174 3.51 -34.04 1.17
C GLN A 174 4.53 -33.86 0.02
N ARG A 175 4.67 -32.65 -0.52
CA ARG A 175 5.64 -32.31 -1.57
C ARG A 175 6.88 -31.72 -0.91
N THR A 176 7.98 -32.45 -0.99
CA THR A 176 9.27 -32.03 -0.44
C THR A 176 10.32 -31.94 -1.53
N ILE A 177 11.16 -30.90 -1.46
CA ILE A 177 12.37 -30.76 -2.27
C ILE A 177 13.55 -30.94 -1.32
N THR A 178 14.38 -31.94 -1.58
CA THR A 178 15.61 -32.19 -0.81
C THR A 178 16.80 -31.88 -1.70
N GLY A 179 17.76 -31.14 -1.18
CA GLY A 179 18.97 -30.83 -1.94
C GLY A 179 20.06 -30.18 -1.09
N SER A 180 21.27 -30.14 -1.63
CA SER A 180 22.39 -29.39 -1.06
C SER A 180 22.26 -27.91 -1.42
N VAL A 181 22.42 -27.03 -0.42
CA VAL A 181 22.35 -25.58 -0.63
C VAL A 181 23.57 -25.10 -1.43
N GLU A 182 23.34 -24.52 -2.61
CA GLU A 182 24.38 -23.97 -3.48
C GLU A 182 24.58 -22.47 -3.23
N SER A 183 23.49 -21.71 -3.09
CA SER A 183 23.53 -20.28 -2.86
C SER A 183 22.45 -19.83 -1.89
N ILE A 184 22.77 -18.80 -1.09
CA ILE A 184 21.85 -18.16 -0.16
C ILE A 184 21.95 -16.65 -0.38
N THR A 185 20.86 -16.04 -0.82
CA THR A 185 20.78 -14.60 -1.06
C THR A 185 19.75 -13.98 -0.12
N GLU A 186 20.21 -13.13 0.82
CA GLU A 186 19.34 -12.29 1.66
C GLU A 186 19.28 -10.88 1.07
N THR A 187 18.10 -10.45 0.64
CA THR A 187 17.86 -9.07 0.22
C THR A 187 17.10 -8.33 1.32
N LYS A 188 17.78 -7.38 1.98
CA LYS A 188 17.17 -6.48 2.96
C LYS A 188 16.64 -5.24 2.27
N LYS A 189 15.33 -5.01 2.35
CA LYS A 189 14.67 -3.81 1.82
C LYS A 189 14.10 -2.96 2.94
N ARG A 190 14.20 -1.65 2.77
CA ARG A 190 13.59 -0.66 3.65
C ARG A 190 12.30 -0.13 3.04
N PHE A 191 11.21 -0.29 3.77
CA PHE A 191 9.90 0.21 3.39
C PHE A 191 9.50 1.36 4.30
N LEU A 192 9.03 2.46 3.72
CA LEU A 192 8.37 3.53 4.46
C LEU A 192 6.86 3.41 4.28
N ASN A 193 6.14 3.30 5.40
CA ASN A 193 4.69 3.39 5.37
C ASN A 193 4.25 4.85 5.49
N VAL A 194 3.38 5.29 4.58
CA VAL A 194 2.89 6.66 4.50
C VAL A 194 1.36 6.68 4.56
N GLU A 195 0.84 7.56 5.39
CA GLU A 195 -0.59 7.87 5.53
C GLU A 195 -0.89 9.22 4.86
N TYR A 196 -1.89 9.28 3.99
CA TYR A 196 -2.28 10.42 3.18
C TYR A 196 -3.53 11.16 3.71
N GLY A 197 -4.20 10.61 4.72
CA GLY A 197 -5.45 11.15 5.27
C GLY A 197 -6.68 10.86 4.40
N ILE A 198 -6.56 9.89 3.49
CA ILE A 198 -7.61 9.42 2.58
C ILE A 198 -7.81 7.89 2.70
N GLU A 199 -7.46 7.29 3.84
CA GLU A 199 -7.52 5.84 4.08
C GLU A 199 -8.92 5.37 4.50
N SER A 200 -9.87 6.28 4.67
CA SER A 200 -11.24 5.95 5.10
C SER A 200 -12.25 6.57 4.14
N PHE A 201 -13.15 5.74 3.64
CA PHE A 201 -14.25 6.17 2.77
C PHE A 201 -15.60 5.69 3.34
N PHE A 202 -16.54 6.61 3.54
CA PHE A 202 -17.87 6.25 4.04
C PHE A 202 -18.73 5.73 2.90
N VAL A 203 -19.34 4.55 3.09
CA VAL A 203 -20.20 3.91 2.10
C VAL A 203 -21.62 3.84 2.62
N GLU A 204 -22.58 3.72 1.71
CA GLU A 204 -23.96 3.44 2.10
C GLU A 204 -24.06 2.03 2.66
N GLU A 205 -25.02 1.84 3.56
CA GLU A 205 -25.24 0.58 4.24
C GLU A 205 -25.46 -0.56 3.23
N GLY A 206 -24.79 -1.70 3.43
CA GLY A 206 -24.86 -2.87 2.56
C GLY A 206 -23.93 -2.86 1.33
N LYS A 207 -23.31 -1.72 0.98
CA LYS A 207 -22.35 -1.63 -0.14
C LYS A 207 -20.91 -1.95 0.23
N GLY A 208 -20.58 -2.03 1.54
CA GLY A 208 -19.22 -2.28 2.02
C GLY A 208 -18.60 -3.57 1.50
N ARG A 209 -19.34 -4.69 1.53
CA ARG A 209 -18.83 -6.02 1.16
C ARG A 209 -18.38 -6.11 -0.31
N VAL A 210 -19.12 -5.49 -1.23
CA VAL A 210 -18.78 -5.48 -2.66
C VAL A 210 -17.48 -4.72 -2.89
N ILE A 211 -17.30 -3.59 -2.21
CA ILE A 211 -16.11 -2.75 -2.32
C ILE A 211 -14.90 -3.43 -1.68
N GLU A 212 -15.07 -4.04 -0.50
CA GLU A 212 -14.02 -4.82 0.16
C GLU A 212 -13.53 -5.98 -0.71
N SER A 213 -14.46 -6.71 -1.33
CA SER A 213 -14.13 -7.83 -2.24
C SER A 213 -13.34 -7.33 -3.45
N SER A 214 -13.79 -6.27 -4.12
CA SER A 214 -13.08 -5.69 -5.27
C SER A 214 -11.72 -5.10 -4.92
N ARG A 215 -11.57 -4.52 -3.72
CA ARG A 215 -10.28 -4.07 -3.21
C ARG A 215 -9.34 -5.25 -2.94
N ASN A 216 -9.84 -6.34 -2.36
CA ASN A 216 -9.04 -7.55 -2.12
C ASN A 216 -8.61 -8.24 -3.42
N MET A 217 -9.41 -8.11 -4.48
CA MET A 217 -9.04 -8.54 -5.84
C MET A 217 -8.05 -7.59 -6.54
N GLY A 218 -7.82 -6.39 -5.99
CA GLY A 218 -6.89 -5.40 -6.54
C GLY A 218 -7.44 -4.57 -7.72
N ASP A 219 -8.75 -4.65 -7.96
CA ASP A 219 -9.43 -4.03 -9.10
C ASP A 219 -10.05 -2.66 -8.78
N LEU A 220 -10.03 -2.27 -7.50
CA LEU A 220 -10.57 -0.99 -7.05
C LEU A 220 -9.55 0.14 -7.29
N LYS A 221 -9.96 1.14 -8.08
CA LYS A 221 -9.27 2.40 -8.29
C LYS A 221 -9.97 3.50 -7.49
N VAL A 222 -9.21 4.43 -6.93
CA VAL A 222 -9.72 5.54 -6.10
C VAL A 222 -9.43 6.85 -6.81
N GLY A 223 -10.48 7.61 -7.12
CA GLY A 223 -10.35 8.96 -7.65
C GLY A 223 -10.01 9.93 -6.52
N VAL A 224 -8.95 10.71 -6.70
CA VAL A 224 -8.48 11.69 -5.71
C VAL A 224 -8.28 13.03 -6.39
N SER A 225 -8.81 14.11 -5.80
CA SER A 225 -8.51 15.48 -6.20
C SER A 225 -7.42 16.05 -5.31
N LEU A 226 -6.30 16.45 -5.91
CA LEU A 226 -5.15 17.03 -5.22
C LEU A 226 -5.25 18.55 -5.17
N ARG A 227 -5.11 19.10 -3.97
CA ARG A 227 -4.95 20.55 -3.75
C ARG A 227 -3.53 21.02 -4.09
N LYS A 228 -3.34 22.33 -4.22
CA LYS A 228 -2.01 22.96 -4.44
C LYS A 228 -0.98 22.65 -3.34
N ASP A 229 -1.43 22.34 -2.12
CA ASP A 229 -0.57 21.93 -0.99
C ASP A 229 -0.30 20.42 -0.96
N GLY A 230 -0.80 19.65 -1.93
CA GLY A 230 -0.64 18.20 -2.03
C GLY A 230 -1.65 17.39 -1.21
N LYS A 231 -2.54 18.03 -0.45
CA LYS A 231 -3.58 17.29 0.28
C LYS A 231 -4.61 16.71 -0.70
N GLY A 232 -4.84 15.41 -0.62
CA GLY A 232 -5.83 14.70 -1.40
C GLY A 232 -7.22 14.69 -0.76
N ILE A 233 -8.25 14.68 -1.58
CA ILE A 233 -9.64 14.40 -1.18
C ILE A 233 -10.19 13.32 -2.11
N ILE A 234 -10.80 12.28 -1.56
CA ILE A 234 -11.43 11.22 -2.36
C ILE A 234 -12.64 11.81 -3.10
N THR A 235 -12.67 11.68 -4.42
CA THR A 235 -13.80 12.10 -5.25
C THR A 235 -14.74 10.96 -5.59
N GLY A 236 -14.23 9.72 -5.64
CA GLY A 236 -15.06 8.55 -5.94
C GLY A 236 -14.27 7.25 -5.95
N LEU A 237 -14.99 6.13 -6.01
CA LEU A 237 -14.45 4.78 -6.14
C LEU A 237 -14.82 4.23 -7.52
N ILE A 238 -13.89 3.55 -8.17
CA ILE A 238 -14.05 3.05 -9.55
C ILE A 238 -13.69 1.57 -9.56
N MET A 239 -14.61 0.74 -10.06
CA MET A 239 -14.41 -0.70 -10.24
C MET A 239 -14.61 -1.04 -11.72
N GLY A 240 -13.53 -1.44 -12.40
CA GLY A 240 -13.54 -1.60 -13.85
C GLY A 240 -13.96 -0.31 -14.55
N ASN A 241 -15.12 -0.31 -15.22
CA ASN A 241 -15.71 0.85 -15.89
C ASN A 241 -16.84 1.52 -15.09
N THR A 242 -17.17 1.00 -13.90
CA THR A 242 -18.27 1.53 -13.08
C THR A 242 -17.75 2.47 -12.01
N VAL A 243 -18.27 3.69 -11.99
CA VAL A 243 -18.05 4.64 -10.90
C VAL A 243 -19.10 4.36 -9.82
N LEU A 244 -18.66 4.05 -8.60
CA LEU A 244 -19.52 3.71 -7.47
C LEU A 244 -20.11 4.94 -6.75
N LYS A 245 -19.62 6.14 -7.07
CA LYS A 245 -20.09 7.42 -6.54
C LYS A 245 -19.70 8.59 -7.42
#